data_AF-A0A1Z5KZ49-F1
#
_entry.id   AF-A0A1Z5KZ49-F1
#
_cell.length_a   1.000
_cell.length_b   1.000
_cell.length_c   1.000
_cell.angle_alpha   90.00
_cell.angle_beta   90.00
_cell.angle_gamma   90.00
#
_symmetry.space_group_name_H-M   'P 1'
#
loop_
_entity.id
_entity.type
_entity.pdbx_description
1 polymer ?
#
loop_
_entity_poly.entity_id
_entity_poly.type
_entity_poly.pdbx_seq_one_letter_code
_entity_poly.pdbx_strand_id
1 'polypeptide(L)'
;MDEDIEQCDMKLDHFGIDLAGNVKLTDLDALGLHSVMQRNIAATGTCSSNKDCDYFDCTGHCTSQRCDGLLDNNLKRVCRNVFKGRLMGRFSGLLAGAPTSIAAELTSTLQICAGQAEVLITRNETSVIEEKLQELLERHLE
;
A
#
# COMPACT_ATOMS: atom_id res chain seq x y z
N MET A 1 17.63 16.89 -2.23
CA MET A 1 17.63 15.43 -2.26
C MET A 1 16.16 15.08 -2.28
N ASP A 2 15.68 14.50 -3.38
CA ASP A 2 14.25 14.25 -3.54
C ASP A 2 13.89 13.05 -2.66
N GLU A 3 12.92 13.24 -1.76
CA GLU A 3 12.39 12.19 -0.89
C GLU A 3 11.02 11.77 -1.38
N ASP A 4 10.74 10.47 -1.32
CA ASP A 4 9.41 9.92 -1.59
C ASP A 4 8.42 10.42 -0.51
N ILE A 5 7.17 10.66 -0.93
CA ILE A 5 6.06 10.95 0.00
C ILE A 5 5.44 9.62 0.40
N GLU A 6 5.22 9.44 1.69
CA GLU A 6 4.57 8.27 2.27
C GLU A 6 3.21 8.68 2.86
N GLN A 7 2.16 7.96 2.48
CA GLN A 7 0.85 8.02 3.12
C GLN A 7 0.68 6.77 3.99
N CYS A 8 0.73 6.96 5.30
CA CYS A 8 0.58 5.90 6.29
C CYS A 8 -0.85 5.70 6.77
N ASP A 9 -1.86 6.44 6.29
CA ASP A 9 -3.27 6.14 6.55
C ASP A 9 -4.02 5.95 5.23
N MET A 10 -3.86 4.75 4.66
CA MET A 10 -4.24 4.41 3.30
C MET A 10 -5.60 3.71 3.31
N LYS A 11 -6.67 4.47 3.09
CA LYS A 11 -8.05 3.95 3.05
C LYS A 11 -8.81 4.48 1.83
N LEU A 12 -9.81 3.74 1.36
CA LEU A 12 -10.60 4.13 0.19
C LEU A 12 -11.32 5.47 0.39
N ASP A 13 -11.84 5.72 1.59
CA ASP A 13 -12.56 6.94 1.98
C ASP A 13 -11.64 8.15 2.22
N HIS A 14 -10.32 7.96 2.17
CA HIS A 14 -9.31 9.02 2.23
C HIS A 14 -8.94 9.56 0.84
N PHE A 15 -9.64 9.08 -0.20
CA PHE A 15 -9.54 9.58 -1.56
C PHE A 15 -10.86 10.20 -2.02
N GLY A 16 -10.76 11.25 -2.83
CA GLY A 16 -11.87 11.88 -3.53
C GLY A 16 -11.55 12.09 -5.01
N ILE A 17 -12.57 12.40 -5.80
CA ILE A 17 -12.44 12.75 -7.22
C ILE A 17 -12.82 14.22 -7.38
N ASP A 18 -11.95 15.01 -7.98
CA ASP A 18 -12.24 16.42 -8.27
C ASP A 18 -13.13 16.59 -9.52
N LEU A 19 -13.54 17.82 -9.82
CA LEU A 19 -14.40 18.12 -10.98
C LEU A 19 -13.74 17.80 -12.33
N ALA A 20 -12.41 17.66 -12.38
CA ALA A 20 -11.67 17.29 -13.56
C ALA A 20 -11.41 15.77 -13.65
N GLY A 21 -11.95 14.99 -12.72
CA GLY A 21 -11.79 13.53 -12.68
C GLY A 21 -10.48 13.06 -12.05
N ASN A 22 -9.69 13.94 -11.44
CA ASN A 22 -8.44 13.54 -10.79
C ASN A 22 -8.71 12.98 -9.40
N VAL A 23 -8.00 11.91 -9.06
CA VAL A 23 -7.96 11.38 -7.70
C VAL A 23 -7.14 12.31 -6.81
N LYS A 24 -7.69 12.68 -5.64
CA LYS A 24 -7.05 13.53 -4.62
C LYS A 24 -7.07 12.82 -3.28
N LEU A 25 -6.03 13.06 -2.47
CA LEU A 25 -6.05 12.74 -1.05
C LEU A 25 -6.93 13.76 -0.34
N THR A 26 -7.89 13.29 0.45
CA THR A 26 -8.77 14.12 1.29
C THR A 26 -8.36 14.12 2.75
N ASP A 27 -7.58 13.12 3.16
CA ASP A 27 -6.97 12.99 4.49
C ASP A 27 -5.44 13.08 4.37
N LEU A 28 -4.82 13.94 5.19
CA LEU A 28 -3.38 14.21 5.20
C LEU A 28 -2.74 13.94 6.58
N ASP A 29 -3.46 13.39 7.55
CA ASP A 29 -3.03 13.31 8.94
C ASP A 29 -1.80 12.39 9.15
N ALA A 30 -1.63 11.39 8.27
CA ALA A 30 -0.48 10.48 8.26
C ALA A 30 0.35 10.57 6.96
N LEU A 31 0.31 11.73 6.30
CA LEU A 31 1.12 12.03 5.11
C LEU A 31 2.43 12.71 5.51
N GLY A 32 3.55 12.26 4.95
CA GLY A 32 4.81 12.96 5.14
C GLY A 32 5.94 12.45 4.26
N LEU A 33 7.09 13.11 4.35
CA LEU A 33 8.30 12.65 3.67
C LEU A 33 8.77 11.33 4.30
N HIS A 34 9.41 10.49 3.49
CA HIS A 34 9.95 9.20 3.91
C HIS A 34 10.79 9.31 5.19
N SER A 35 11.69 10.29 5.29
CA SER A 35 12.51 10.47 6.49
C SER A 35 11.72 10.85 7.75
N VAL A 36 10.58 11.56 7.60
CA VAL A 36 9.68 11.89 8.71
C VAL A 36 8.99 10.62 9.19
N MET A 37 8.48 9.79 8.28
CA MET A 37 7.82 8.54 8.64
C MET A 37 8.78 7.55 9.31
N GLN A 38 10.03 7.44 8.83
CA GLN A 38 11.06 6.64 9.49
C GLN A 38 11.32 7.10 10.93
N ARG A 39 11.36 8.42 11.17
CA ARG A 39 11.51 8.96 12.54
C ARG A 39 10.31 8.66 13.42
N ASN A 40 9.09 8.75 12.89
CA ASN A 40 7.87 8.40 13.62
C ASN A 40 7.87 6.93 14.05
N ILE A 41 8.25 6.01 13.15
CA ILE A 41 8.40 4.58 13.46
C ILE A 41 9.48 4.34 14.50
N ALA A 42 10.65 4.97 14.36
CA ALA A 42 11.73 4.83 15.34
C ALA A 42 11.34 5.35 16.74
N ALA A 43 10.44 6.33 16.81
CA ALA A 43 9.91 6.86 18.06
C ALA A 43 8.98 5.89 18.81
N THR A 44 8.46 4.84 18.15
CA THR A 44 7.68 3.77 18.79
C THR A 44 8.51 3.00 19.84
N GLY A 45 9.84 2.96 19.66
CA GLY A 45 10.78 2.51 20.67
C GLY A 45 11.17 1.03 20.56
N THR A 46 11.03 0.29 21.65
CA THR A 46 11.45 -1.12 21.72
C THR A 46 10.41 -2.06 21.15
N CYS A 47 10.85 -3.09 20.41
CA CYS A 47 9.97 -4.03 19.73
C CYS A 47 10.41 -5.48 19.93
N SER A 48 9.47 -6.40 19.72
CA SER A 48 9.70 -7.85 19.66
C SER A 48 9.41 -8.43 18.28
N SER A 49 8.63 -7.72 17.47
CA SER A 49 8.26 -8.07 16.10
C SER A 49 8.08 -6.80 15.25
N ASN A 50 8.11 -6.94 13.91
CA ASN A 50 7.88 -5.83 12.97
C ASN A 50 6.55 -5.10 13.24
N LYS A 51 5.52 -5.86 13.61
CA LYS A 51 4.18 -5.33 13.93
C LYS A 51 4.20 -4.33 15.09
N ASP A 52 5.11 -4.49 16.05
CA ASP A 52 5.23 -3.54 17.17
C ASP A 52 5.72 -2.16 16.69
N CYS A 53 6.24 -2.08 15.46
CA CYS A 53 6.76 -0.87 14.82
C CYS A 53 5.81 -0.27 13.79
N ASP A 54 4.61 -0.85 13.60
CA ASP A 54 3.64 -0.33 12.65
C ASP A 54 3.21 1.10 13.04
N TYR A 55 3.19 2.00 12.06
CA TYR A 55 2.68 3.36 12.19
C TYR A 55 1.49 3.51 11.26
N PHE A 56 0.28 3.43 11.83
CA PHE A 56 -0.96 3.28 11.08
C PHE A 56 -0.88 2.10 10.08
N ASP A 57 -0.97 2.36 8.77
CA ASP A 57 -0.85 1.38 7.69
C ASP A 57 0.59 1.17 7.19
N CYS A 58 1.56 1.96 7.63
CA CYS A 58 2.96 1.73 7.30
C CYS A 58 3.53 0.58 8.13
N THR A 59 4.08 -0.43 7.45
CA THR A 59 4.71 -1.55 8.13
C THR A 59 6.11 -1.17 8.59
N GLY A 60 6.33 -1.20 9.90
CA GLY A 60 7.63 -0.90 10.49
C GLY A 60 8.56 -2.12 10.52
N HIS A 61 9.87 -1.85 10.62
CA HIS A 61 10.87 -2.89 10.82
C HIS A 61 11.35 -2.92 12.26
N CYS A 62 11.49 -4.12 12.83
CA CYS A 62 12.06 -4.34 14.15
C CYS A 62 13.45 -4.98 14.03
N THR A 63 14.50 -4.20 14.27
CA THR A 63 15.89 -4.68 14.29
C THR A 63 16.48 -4.58 15.67
N SER A 64 17.05 -5.68 16.18
CA SER A 64 17.77 -5.69 17.47
C SER A 64 16.96 -5.07 18.62
N GLN A 65 15.67 -5.41 18.68
CA GLN A 65 14.70 -4.90 19.67
C GLN A 65 14.39 -3.41 19.57
N ARG A 66 14.64 -2.77 18.43
CA ARG A 66 14.28 -1.38 18.16
C ARG A 66 13.62 -1.22 16.80
N CYS A 67 12.67 -0.30 16.73
CA CYS A 67 12.03 0.05 15.47
C CYS A 67 12.97 0.87 14.58
N ASP A 68 13.17 0.44 13.34
CA ASP A 68 14.04 1.12 12.39
C ASP A 68 13.52 1.07 10.94
N GLY A 69 12.66 2.04 10.61
CA GLY A 69 12.29 2.34 9.22
C GLY A 69 11.10 1.54 8.69
N LEU A 70 10.85 1.69 7.38
CA LEU A 70 9.69 1.13 6.67
C LEU A 70 10.04 -0.13 5.88
N LEU A 71 9.13 -1.10 5.87
CA LEU A 71 9.19 -2.34 5.06
C LEU A 71 8.25 -2.33 3.84
N ASP A 72 7.49 -1.26 3.67
CA ASP A 72 6.53 -1.11 2.58
C ASP A 72 6.57 0.29 1.95
N ASN A 73 5.74 0.48 0.94
CA ASN A 73 5.60 1.71 0.17
C ASN A 73 4.12 1.96 -0.14
N ASN A 74 3.82 3.12 -0.72
CA ASN A 74 2.44 3.47 -1.07
C ASN A 74 1.75 2.44 -1.96
N LEU A 75 2.45 1.87 -2.97
CA LEU A 75 1.83 0.91 -3.89
C LEU A 75 1.31 -0.33 -3.14
N LYS A 76 2.13 -0.91 -2.26
CA LYS A 76 1.69 -2.04 -1.42
C LYS A 76 0.46 -1.69 -0.59
N ARG A 77 0.46 -0.51 0.03
CA ARG A 77 -0.64 -0.06 0.89
C ARG A 77 -1.92 0.16 0.08
N VAL A 78 -1.84 0.77 -1.11
CA VAL A 78 -2.96 0.91 -2.05
C VAL A 78 -3.48 -0.48 -2.44
N CYS A 79 -2.60 -1.39 -2.83
CA CYS A 79 -2.99 -2.75 -3.19
C CYS A 79 -3.67 -3.49 -2.05
N ARG A 80 -3.13 -3.40 -0.83
CA ARG A 80 -3.65 -4.08 0.36
C ARG A 80 -4.98 -3.51 0.82
N ASN A 81 -5.08 -2.19 0.97
CA ASN A 81 -6.18 -1.54 1.67
C ASN A 81 -7.28 -1.03 0.73
N VAL A 82 -6.92 -0.60 -0.49
CA VAL A 82 -7.84 0.03 -1.44
C VAL A 82 -8.29 -0.96 -2.50
N PHE A 83 -7.35 -1.53 -3.26
CA PHE A 83 -7.69 -2.40 -4.39
C PHE A 83 -8.17 -3.76 -3.92
N LYS A 84 -7.39 -4.42 -3.06
CA LYS A 84 -7.75 -5.69 -2.45
C LYS A 84 -8.75 -5.47 -1.32
N GLY A 85 -8.41 -4.73 -0.28
CA GLY A 85 -9.28 -4.56 0.88
C GLY A 85 -9.63 -5.88 1.59
N ARG A 86 -10.11 -5.80 2.83
CA ARG A 86 -10.54 -7.00 3.56
C ARG A 86 -11.63 -6.68 4.57
N LEU A 87 -12.82 -7.23 4.34
CA LEU A 87 -13.95 -7.12 5.25
C LEU A 87 -14.39 -8.53 5.65
N MET A 88 -14.37 -8.83 6.95
CA MET A 88 -14.69 -10.15 7.49
C MET A 88 -13.97 -11.31 6.76
N GLY A 89 -12.70 -11.09 6.43
CA GLY A 89 -11.87 -12.10 5.76
C GLY A 89 -12.05 -12.21 4.24
N ARG A 90 -13.00 -11.48 3.63
CA ARG A 90 -13.30 -11.54 2.19
C ARG A 90 -12.66 -10.41 1.40
N PHE A 91 -12.36 -10.69 0.13
CA PHE A 91 -11.95 -9.70 -0.85
C PHE A 91 -13.12 -8.70 -1.04
N SER A 92 -12.90 -7.42 -0.73
CA SER A 92 -13.97 -6.40 -0.65
C SER A 92 -13.54 -4.98 -1.05
N GLY A 93 -12.31 -4.81 -1.53
CA GLY A 93 -11.80 -3.54 -2.05
C GLY A 93 -12.33 -3.23 -3.44
N LEU A 94 -11.83 -2.14 -4.01
CA LEU A 94 -12.33 -1.56 -5.26
C LEU A 94 -12.31 -2.55 -6.44
N LEU A 95 -11.35 -3.47 -6.46
CA LEU A 95 -11.16 -4.42 -7.55
C LEU A 95 -11.79 -5.80 -7.28
N ALA A 96 -12.59 -5.94 -6.22
CA ALA A 96 -13.26 -7.21 -5.89
C ALA A 96 -14.32 -7.64 -6.91
N GLY A 97 -14.89 -6.69 -7.65
CA GLY A 97 -15.94 -6.91 -8.65
C GLY A 97 -15.44 -7.16 -10.07
N ALA A 98 -14.19 -7.63 -10.24
CA ALA A 98 -13.58 -7.76 -11.56
C ALA A 98 -14.31 -8.80 -12.44
N PRO A 99 -14.35 -8.59 -13.78
CA PRO A 99 -14.89 -9.55 -14.74
C PRO A 99 -14.22 -10.90 -14.65
N THR A 100 -14.99 -11.96 -14.93
CA THR A 100 -14.49 -13.34 -14.89
C THR A 100 -13.30 -13.61 -15.81
N SER A 101 -13.17 -12.85 -16.91
CA SER A 101 -12.05 -12.95 -17.85
C SER A 101 -10.69 -12.55 -17.26
N ILE A 102 -10.67 -11.66 -16.27
CA ILE A 102 -9.43 -11.17 -15.64
C ILE A 102 -9.34 -11.48 -14.15
N ALA A 103 -10.44 -11.89 -13.50
CA ALA A 103 -10.53 -11.98 -12.04
C ALA A 103 -9.44 -12.85 -11.40
N ALA A 104 -9.11 -14.00 -11.99
CA ALA A 104 -8.08 -14.90 -11.46
C ALA A 104 -6.68 -14.26 -11.53
N GLU A 105 -6.34 -13.68 -12.68
CA GLU A 105 -5.04 -13.02 -12.91
C GLU A 105 -4.91 -11.78 -12.03
N LEU A 106 -5.96 -10.95 -11.97
CA LEU A 106 -6.00 -9.76 -11.12
C LEU A 106 -5.87 -10.10 -9.64
N THR A 107 -6.57 -11.13 -9.16
CA THR A 107 -6.48 -11.57 -7.76
C THR A 107 -5.05 -12.02 -7.41
N SER A 108 -4.39 -12.74 -8.33
CA SER A 108 -3.00 -13.16 -8.17
C SER A 108 -2.05 -11.95 -8.12
N THR A 109 -2.19 -11.01 -9.06
CA THR A 109 -1.38 -9.79 -9.11
C THR A 109 -1.58 -8.94 -7.85
N LEU A 110 -2.81 -8.79 -7.36
CA LEU A 110 -3.10 -8.06 -6.12
C LEU A 110 -2.55 -8.76 -4.88
N GLN A 111 -2.50 -10.09 -4.87
CA GLN A 111 -1.88 -10.85 -3.78
C GLN A 111 -0.37 -10.62 -3.73
N ILE A 112 0.29 -10.56 -4.89
CA ILE A 112 1.72 -10.23 -5.00
C ILE A 112 1.95 -8.77 -4.61
N CYS A 113 1.13 -7.85 -5.14
CA CYS A 113 1.26 -6.42 -4.90
C CYS A 113 1.08 -6.04 -3.42
N ALA A 114 0.07 -6.60 -2.75
CA ALA A 114 -0.12 -6.38 -1.31
C ALA A 114 1.05 -6.96 -0.49
N GLY A 115 1.78 -7.93 -1.06
CA GLY A 115 2.94 -8.56 -0.46
C GLY A 115 2.66 -9.32 0.83
N GLN A 116 3.72 -9.87 1.42
CA GLN A 116 3.73 -10.23 2.83
C GLN A 116 4.27 -9.02 3.63
N ALA A 117 3.89 -8.93 4.91
CA ALA A 117 4.28 -7.81 5.78
C ALA A 117 5.81 -7.65 5.95
N GLU A 118 6.61 -8.63 5.56
CA GLU A 118 8.03 -8.73 5.94
C GLU A 118 9.01 -8.77 4.75
N VAL A 119 8.51 -8.66 3.51
CA VAL A 119 9.36 -8.73 2.30
C VAL A 119 9.35 -7.39 1.58
N LEU A 120 10.47 -6.67 1.56
CA LEU A 120 10.62 -5.45 0.77
C LEU A 120 10.40 -5.74 -0.72
N ILE A 121 9.51 -4.98 -1.38
CA ILE A 121 9.39 -4.99 -2.84
C ILE A 121 10.40 -3.99 -3.38
N THR A 122 11.26 -4.44 -4.28
CA THR A 122 12.24 -3.58 -4.95
C THR A 122 11.54 -2.59 -5.89
N ARG A 123 12.23 -1.50 -6.26
CA ARG A 123 11.70 -0.54 -7.23
C ARG A 123 11.37 -1.20 -8.58
N ASN A 124 12.19 -2.14 -9.03
CA ASN A 124 11.92 -2.87 -10.27
C ASN A 124 10.65 -3.72 -10.18
N GLU A 125 10.45 -4.43 -9.07
CA GLU A 125 9.23 -5.21 -8.85
C GLU A 125 7.99 -4.30 -8.75
N THR A 126 8.11 -3.12 -8.15
CA THR A 126 7.05 -2.11 -8.11
C THR A 126 6.59 -1.75 -9.52
N SER A 127 7.52 -1.39 -10.42
CA SER A 127 7.18 -1.04 -11.81
C SER A 127 6.54 -2.19 -12.59
N VAL A 128 7.04 -3.42 -12.43
CA VAL A 128 6.46 -4.61 -13.09
C VAL A 128 5.02 -4.85 -12.61
N ILE A 129 4.75 -4.65 -11.32
CA ILE A 129 3.41 -4.81 -10.77
C ILE A 129 2.46 -3.72 -11.28
N GLU A 130 2.92 -2.47 -11.33
CA GLU A 130 2.14 -1.34 -11.87
C GLU A 130 1.76 -1.57 -13.33
N GLU A 131 2.74 -1.92 -14.18
CA GLU A 131 2.51 -2.23 -15.59
C GLU A 131 1.50 -3.38 -15.75
N LYS A 132 1.63 -4.43 -14.94
CA LYS A 132 0.72 -5.57 -15.01
C LYS A 132 -0.71 -5.23 -14.57
N LEU A 133 -0.86 -4.41 -13.53
CA LEU A 133 -2.16 -3.94 -13.08
C LEU A 133 -2.81 -3.07 -14.16
N GLN A 134 -2.06 -2.17 -14.78
CA GLN A 134 -2.57 -1.32 -15.85
C GLN A 134 -3.03 -2.14 -17.06
N GLU A 135 -2.21 -3.09 -17.53
CA GLU A 135 -2.57 -4.01 -18.63
C GLU A 135 -3.89 -4.73 -18.36
N LEU A 136 -4.08 -5.26 -17.15
CA LEU A 136 -5.29 -5.99 -16.77
C LEU A 136 -6.53 -5.10 -16.73
N LEU A 137 -6.39 -3.86 -16.27
CA LEU A 137 -7.48 -2.91 -16.18
C LEU A 137 -7.88 -2.37 -17.56
N GLU A 138 -6.93 -2.15 -18.45
CA GLU A 138 -7.17 -1.68 -19.82
C GLU A 138 -7.80 -2.75 -20.72
N ARG A 139 -7.39 -4.02 -20.57
CA ARG A 139 -7.96 -5.17 -21.30
C ARG A 139 -9.48 -5.33 -21.13
N HIS A 140 -10.07 -4.72 -20.10
CA HIS A 140 -11.51 -4.77 -19.87
C HIS A 140 -12.27 -3.56 -20.43
N LEU A 141 -11.58 -2.52 -20.86
CA LEU A 141 -12.19 -1.34 -21.49
C LEU A 141 -12.42 -1.54 -23.00
N GLU A 142 -11.92 -2.64 -23.57
CA GLU A 142 -12.13 -3.11 -24.95
C GLU A 142 -13.20 -4.21 -25.04
#